data_AF-A0A9N9YQQ3-F1
#
_entry.id   AF-A0A9N9YQQ3-F1
#
_cell.length_a   1.000
_cell.length_b   1.000
_cell.length_c   1.000
_cell.angle_alpha   90.00
_cell.angle_beta   90.00
_cell.angle_gamma   90.00
#
_symmetry.space_group_name_H-M   'P 1'
#
loop_
_entity.id
_entity.type
_entity.pdbx_description
1 polymer ?
#
loop_
_entity_poly.entity_id
_entity_poly.type
_entity_poly.pdbx_seq_one_letter_code
_entity_poly.pdbx_strand_id
1 'polypeptide(L)'
;MALLLPLSAPSDEVDISMISVTYGNVPRTHCARNVLTLFNVLEKELAWRRQAGKPEGYHVLQTSLPIVALGAEHPLEGEDLAADYFCGEDGLQNVYKAYPHFSPAKDWPKLFEDAGDVAVETVDATAGFTPSKHPAHHEMLRFLRENPENSIIIVAMGPFTGLRPYLAQHGFNHVISTHPIIKPSQVSSHPSAQSYFEQQIKPHVEAGSHLALWTSFFIMATFDQITSLQVTEKEPELSLHDPLTIWYAMTRDQGVWESTAKPEDLRVETTGEWTRGMHVVDKRNRKIADDGSTPTGVSSEAADNILGDDMGWLNPNKGNRINRLVKSPGVDVFREHWIQRVFG
;
A
#
# COMPACT_ATOMS: atom_id res chain seq x y z
N MET A 1 -7.03 3.18 -5.28
CA MET A 1 -7.87 3.38 -4.08
C MET A 1 -7.08 3.81 -2.86
N ALA A 2 -6.04 3.06 -2.43
CA ALA A 2 -5.35 3.34 -1.17
C ALA A 2 -4.73 4.75 -1.08
N LEU A 3 -4.07 5.21 -2.14
CA LEU A 3 -3.49 6.56 -2.22
C LEU A 3 -4.53 7.70 -2.07
N LEU A 4 -5.79 7.48 -2.43
CA LEU A 4 -6.82 8.51 -2.31
C LEU A 4 -7.12 8.87 -0.86
N LEU A 5 -6.95 7.93 0.08
CA LEU A 5 -7.28 8.14 1.49
C LEU A 5 -6.33 9.16 2.17
N PRO A 6 -5.00 9.02 2.14
CA PRO A 6 -4.11 10.00 2.74
C PRO A 6 -4.09 11.29 1.93
N LEU A 7 -4.25 11.23 0.59
CA LEU A 7 -4.31 12.42 -0.26
C LEU A 7 -5.54 13.30 0.00
N SER A 8 -6.66 12.73 0.46
CA SER A 8 -7.86 13.49 0.80
C SER A 8 -7.85 14.03 2.24
N ALA A 9 -6.83 13.69 3.02
CA ALA A 9 -6.73 14.12 4.41
C ALA A 9 -6.41 15.62 4.55
N PRO A 10 -6.82 16.24 5.68
CA PRO A 10 -6.26 17.49 6.16
C PRO A 10 -4.73 17.43 6.30
N SER A 11 -4.08 18.57 6.13
CA SER A 11 -2.61 18.69 6.17
C SER A 11 -2.00 18.47 7.55
N ASP A 12 -2.81 18.47 8.62
CA ASP A 12 -2.39 18.19 10.00
C ASP A 12 -2.55 16.71 10.40
N GLU A 13 -3.20 15.88 9.57
CA GLU A 13 -3.38 14.45 9.84
C GLU A 13 -2.25 13.58 9.28
N VAL A 14 -1.67 13.94 8.14
CA VAL A 14 -0.64 13.13 7.46
C VAL A 14 0.28 14.00 6.63
N ASP A 15 1.58 13.66 6.64
CA ASP A 15 2.57 14.18 5.72
C ASP A 15 3.06 13.03 4.83
N ILE A 16 2.91 13.19 3.50
CA ILE A 16 3.28 12.17 2.52
C ILE A 16 4.62 12.56 1.91
N SER A 17 5.72 12.05 2.47
CA SER A 17 7.06 12.39 1.98
C SER A 17 7.34 11.79 0.60
N MET A 18 6.95 10.54 0.35
CA MET A 18 7.13 9.90 -0.96
C MET A 18 6.08 8.82 -1.29
N ILE A 19 5.91 8.60 -2.59
CA ILE A 19 5.21 7.47 -3.20
C ILE A 19 6.25 6.68 -4.01
N SER A 20 6.65 5.52 -3.48
CA SER A 20 7.52 4.56 -4.17
C SER A 20 6.70 3.64 -5.08
N VAL A 21 7.03 3.58 -6.37
CA VAL A 21 6.31 2.75 -7.35
C VAL A 21 7.13 1.53 -7.76
N THR A 22 6.61 0.34 -7.51
CA THR A 22 7.25 -0.94 -7.89
C THR A 22 6.36 -1.74 -8.85
N TYR A 23 6.94 -2.73 -9.54
CA TYR A 23 6.17 -3.78 -10.22
C TYR A 23 5.25 -4.53 -9.25
N GLY A 24 4.20 -5.17 -9.76
CA GLY A 24 3.26 -5.95 -8.96
C GLY A 24 2.27 -6.65 -9.89
N ASN A 25 0.97 -6.43 -9.67
CA ASN A 25 -0.10 -6.97 -10.52
C ASN A 25 0.08 -6.68 -12.02
N VAL A 26 0.74 -5.57 -12.34
CA VAL A 26 1.13 -5.16 -13.69
C VAL A 26 2.59 -4.66 -13.68
N PRO A 27 3.23 -4.58 -14.85
CA PRO A 27 4.58 -4.02 -14.97
C PRO A 27 4.71 -2.63 -14.32
N ARG A 28 5.90 -2.31 -13.79
CA ARG A 28 6.18 -1.03 -13.10
C ARG A 28 5.77 0.20 -13.92
N THR A 29 5.89 0.14 -15.25
CA THR A 29 5.50 1.21 -16.17
C THR A 29 4.00 1.53 -16.11
N HIS A 30 3.15 0.51 -16.01
CA HIS A 30 1.70 0.68 -15.81
C HIS A 30 1.41 1.20 -14.39
N CYS A 31 2.08 0.67 -13.36
CA CYS A 31 1.96 1.20 -11.99
C CYS A 31 2.29 2.70 -11.92
N ALA A 32 3.39 3.12 -12.56
CA ALA A 32 3.81 4.53 -12.59
C ALA A 32 2.80 5.40 -13.35
N ARG A 33 2.35 4.95 -14.51
CA ARG A 33 1.32 5.64 -15.29
C ARG A 33 -0.01 5.75 -14.52
N ASN A 34 -0.37 4.77 -13.70
CA ASN A 34 -1.55 4.84 -12.82
C ASN A 34 -1.40 5.93 -11.75
N VAL A 35 -0.23 6.07 -11.13
CA VAL A 35 0.03 7.15 -10.17
C VAL A 35 -0.05 8.52 -10.83
N LEU A 36 0.54 8.69 -12.03
CA LEU A 36 0.45 9.96 -12.77
C LEU A 36 -0.99 10.26 -13.22
N THR A 37 -1.72 9.24 -13.67
CA THR A 37 -3.15 9.36 -14.03
C THR A 37 -3.97 9.80 -12.83
N LEU A 38 -3.68 9.28 -11.62
CA LEU A 38 -4.33 9.72 -10.39
C LEU A 38 -4.14 11.22 -10.15
N PHE A 39 -2.92 11.75 -10.27
CA PHE A 39 -2.67 13.19 -10.11
C PHE A 39 -3.39 14.04 -11.17
N ASN A 40 -3.40 13.62 -12.44
CA ASN A 40 -4.17 14.30 -13.49
C ASN A 40 -5.68 14.30 -13.22
N VAL A 41 -6.22 13.20 -12.68
CA VAL A 41 -7.64 13.11 -12.28
C VAL A 41 -7.93 14.06 -11.12
N LEU A 42 -7.05 14.11 -10.12
CA LEU A 42 -7.19 15.01 -8.98
C LEU A 42 -7.12 16.48 -9.39
N GLU A 43 -6.20 16.85 -10.29
CA GLU A 43 -6.13 18.22 -10.83
C GLU A 43 -7.48 18.64 -11.44
N LYS A 44 -8.07 17.77 -12.28
CA LYS A 44 -9.37 18.01 -12.91
C LYS A 44 -10.50 18.05 -11.88
N GLU A 45 -10.48 17.15 -10.91
CA GLU A 45 -11.46 17.10 -9.81
C GLU A 45 -11.44 18.40 -8.99
N LEU A 46 -10.27 18.87 -8.59
CA LEU A 46 -10.12 20.12 -7.82
C LEU A 46 -10.56 21.34 -8.64
N ALA A 47 -10.21 21.40 -9.93
CA ALA A 47 -10.69 22.45 -10.82
C ALA A 47 -12.22 22.46 -10.94
N TRP A 48 -12.84 21.29 -11.10
CA TRP A 48 -14.30 21.15 -11.13
C TRP A 48 -14.94 21.54 -9.78
N ARG A 49 -14.40 21.09 -8.65
CA ARG A 49 -14.90 21.46 -7.30
C ARG A 49 -14.90 22.98 -7.10
N ARG A 50 -13.80 23.65 -7.48
CA ARG A 50 -13.67 25.11 -7.43
C ARG A 50 -14.71 25.82 -8.29
N GLN A 51 -14.92 25.37 -9.53
CA GLN A 51 -15.93 25.93 -10.44
C GLN A 51 -17.35 25.72 -9.93
N ALA A 52 -17.62 24.58 -9.27
CA ALA A 52 -18.91 24.24 -8.70
C ALA A 52 -19.17 24.86 -7.31
N GLY A 53 -18.22 25.63 -6.74
CA GLY A 53 -18.34 26.21 -5.41
C GLY A 53 -18.34 25.18 -4.27
N LYS A 54 -17.78 23.98 -4.50
CA LYS A 54 -17.64 22.92 -3.50
C LYS A 54 -16.33 23.07 -2.73
N PRO A 55 -16.24 22.56 -1.48
CA PRO A 55 -14.96 22.41 -0.81
C PRO A 55 -13.99 21.60 -1.69
N GLU A 56 -12.81 22.16 -1.95
CA GLU A 56 -11.80 21.49 -2.77
C GLU A 56 -11.31 20.19 -2.11
N GLY A 57 -11.18 20.18 -0.77
CA GLY A 57 -10.62 19.05 -0.04
C GLY A 57 -9.13 18.87 -0.35
N TYR A 58 -8.60 17.67 -0.09
CA TYR A 58 -7.23 17.29 -0.48
C TYR A 58 -6.14 18.28 0.00
N HIS A 59 -6.31 18.86 1.19
CA HIS A 59 -5.43 19.94 1.68
C HIS A 59 -3.97 19.52 1.82
N VAL A 60 -3.68 18.24 2.04
CA VAL A 60 -2.30 17.73 2.05
C VAL A 60 -1.56 18.02 0.73
N LEU A 61 -2.26 18.00 -0.41
CA LEU A 61 -1.69 18.33 -1.72
C LEU A 61 -1.41 19.82 -1.91
N GLN A 62 -2.00 20.67 -1.06
CA GLN A 62 -1.76 22.10 -1.05
C GLN A 62 -0.56 22.48 -0.17
N THR A 63 -0.17 21.62 0.77
CA THR A 63 0.91 21.89 1.74
C THR A 63 2.17 21.08 1.50
N SER A 64 2.05 19.89 0.93
CA SER A 64 3.17 18.97 0.68
C SER A 64 3.01 18.31 -0.69
N LEU A 65 4.06 18.38 -1.51
CA LEU A 65 4.11 17.66 -2.78
C LEU A 65 4.92 16.37 -2.56
N PRO A 66 4.27 15.19 -2.55
CA PRO A 66 4.99 13.94 -2.35
C PRO A 66 6.01 13.72 -3.47
N ILE A 67 7.17 13.17 -3.12
CA ILE A 67 8.12 12.69 -4.13
C ILE A 67 7.55 11.40 -4.75
N VAL A 68 7.44 11.33 -6.07
CA VAL A 68 7.17 10.06 -6.76
C VAL A 68 8.48 9.49 -7.23
N ALA A 69 8.82 8.27 -6.84
CA ALA A 69 10.08 7.62 -7.22
C ALA A 69 9.85 6.24 -7.80
N LEU A 70 10.62 5.89 -8.84
CA LEU A 70 10.52 4.60 -9.50
C LEU A 70 11.41 3.56 -8.79
N GLY A 71 10.80 2.45 -8.41
CA GLY A 71 11.41 1.32 -7.73
C GLY A 71 11.75 0.17 -8.67
N ALA A 72 11.70 -1.06 -8.16
CA ALA A 72 12.08 -2.26 -8.90
C ALA A 72 11.13 -2.56 -10.06
N GLU A 73 11.70 -3.07 -11.17
CA GLU A 73 10.96 -3.50 -12.37
C GLU A 73 10.48 -4.95 -12.32
N HIS A 74 11.20 -5.79 -11.56
CA HIS A 74 11.07 -7.24 -11.54
C HIS A 74 11.38 -7.78 -10.13
N PRO A 75 10.96 -9.01 -9.77
CA PRO A 75 11.36 -9.64 -8.53
C PRO A 75 12.87 -9.88 -8.45
N LEU A 76 13.36 -10.07 -7.22
CA LEU A 76 14.77 -10.48 -7.00
C LEU A 76 15.07 -11.84 -7.63
N GLU A 77 14.07 -12.72 -7.62
CA GLU A 77 14.12 -14.07 -8.15
C GLU A 77 12.70 -14.54 -8.47
N GLY A 78 12.56 -15.37 -9.50
CA GLY A 78 11.29 -15.94 -9.92
C GLY A 78 10.68 -15.24 -11.13
N GLU A 79 9.41 -15.54 -11.39
CA GLU A 79 8.65 -14.98 -12.51
C GLU A 79 7.99 -13.66 -12.13
N ASP A 80 7.79 -12.80 -13.12
CA ASP A 80 7.03 -11.57 -12.95
C ASP A 80 5.60 -11.87 -12.53
N LEU A 81 5.10 -11.08 -11.59
CA LEU A 81 3.70 -11.12 -11.21
C LEU A 81 2.85 -10.56 -12.37
N ALA A 82 1.81 -11.28 -12.74
CA ALA A 82 0.82 -10.83 -13.71
C ALA A 82 -0.59 -11.15 -13.20
N ALA A 83 -1.38 -10.11 -13.00
CA ALA A 83 -2.79 -10.19 -12.65
C ALA A 83 -3.66 -9.39 -13.62
N ASP A 84 -3.19 -9.23 -14.86
CA ASP A 84 -3.89 -8.57 -15.97
C ASP A 84 -5.20 -9.29 -16.33
N TYR A 85 -5.29 -10.60 -16.13
CA TYR A 85 -6.54 -11.36 -16.26
C TYR A 85 -7.63 -10.87 -15.29
N PHE A 86 -7.26 -10.29 -14.14
CA PHE A 86 -8.20 -9.80 -13.13
C PHE A 86 -8.36 -8.29 -13.20
N CYS A 87 -7.25 -7.54 -13.28
CA CYS A 87 -7.24 -6.09 -13.22
C CYS A 87 -7.20 -5.41 -14.60
N GLY A 88 -7.20 -6.14 -15.71
CA GLY A 88 -6.94 -5.60 -17.06
C GLY A 88 -5.45 -5.29 -17.30
N GLU A 89 -5.09 -5.03 -18.57
CA GLU A 89 -3.69 -4.82 -19.00
C GLU A 89 -2.99 -3.67 -18.27
N ASP A 90 -3.73 -2.62 -17.91
CA ASP A 90 -3.20 -1.46 -17.19
C ASP A 90 -3.32 -1.57 -15.66
N GLY A 91 -3.91 -2.65 -15.15
CA GLY A 91 -4.14 -2.86 -13.73
C GLY A 91 -5.32 -2.08 -13.16
N LEU A 92 -6.09 -1.36 -14.00
CA LEU A 92 -7.28 -0.58 -13.66
C LEU A 92 -8.39 -0.75 -14.71
N GLN A 93 -8.62 -1.99 -15.16
CA GLN A 93 -9.69 -2.39 -16.08
C GLN A 93 -9.65 -1.69 -17.44
N ASN A 94 -8.46 -1.43 -17.97
CA ASN A 94 -8.23 -0.74 -19.24
C ASN A 94 -8.74 0.71 -19.25
N VAL A 95 -8.69 1.40 -18.11
CA VAL A 95 -9.09 2.80 -17.96
C VAL A 95 -8.35 3.73 -18.92
N TYR A 96 -7.13 3.38 -19.37
CA TYR A 96 -6.42 4.18 -20.38
C TYR A 96 -7.14 4.22 -21.72
N LYS A 97 -7.82 3.13 -22.09
CA LYS A 97 -8.57 3.03 -23.35
C LYS A 97 -9.93 3.74 -23.21
N ALA A 98 -10.58 3.61 -22.06
CA ALA A 98 -11.89 4.21 -21.79
C ALA A 98 -11.81 5.75 -21.57
N TYR A 99 -10.81 6.22 -20.84
CA TYR A 99 -10.64 7.64 -20.48
C TYR A 99 -9.21 8.14 -20.79
N PRO A 100 -8.84 8.22 -22.08
CA PRO A 100 -7.49 8.62 -22.48
C PRO A 100 -7.11 10.04 -22.03
N HIS A 101 -8.10 10.92 -21.80
CA HIS A 101 -7.89 12.29 -21.33
C HIS A 101 -7.45 12.40 -19.86
N PHE A 102 -7.54 11.31 -19.09
CA PHE A 102 -6.94 11.24 -17.74
C PHE A 102 -5.50 10.76 -17.79
N SER A 103 -5.09 10.03 -18.83
CA SER A 103 -3.71 9.55 -18.94
C SER A 103 -2.72 10.71 -19.07
N PRO A 104 -1.51 10.57 -18.50
CA PRO A 104 -0.44 11.53 -18.74
C PRO A 104 0.01 11.55 -20.20
N ALA A 105 0.76 12.59 -20.56
CA ALA A 105 1.42 12.69 -21.87
C ALA A 105 2.34 11.48 -22.12
N LYS A 106 2.51 11.10 -23.39
CA LYS A 106 3.23 9.86 -23.76
C LYS A 106 4.70 9.84 -23.32
N ASP A 107 5.32 11.01 -23.18
CA ASP A 107 6.71 11.21 -22.80
C ASP A 107 6.91 11.43 -21.29
N TRP A 108 5.90 11.10 -20.48
CA TRP A 108 6.00 11.07 -19.01
C TRP A 108 7.22 10.33 -18.45
N PRO A 109 7.81 9.27 -19.07
CA PRO A 109 9.00 8.63 -18.51
C PRO A 109 10.19 9.59 -18.35
N LYS A 110 10.31 10.61 -19.21
CA LYS A 110 11.35 11.64 -19.13
C LYS A 110 11.30 12.44 -17.84
N LEU A 111 10.14 12.48 -17.17
CA LEU A 111 10.00 13.11 -15.84
C LEU A 111 10.90 12.45 -14.79
N PHE A 112 11.28 11.18 -14.98
CA PHE A 112 12.10 10.43 -14.03
C PHE A 112 13.54 10.19 -14.52
N GLU A 113 13.87 10.61 -15.73
CA GLU A 113 15.22 10.49 -16.30
C GLU A 113 16.10 11.66 -15.86
N ASP A 114 17.35 11.37 -15.51
CA ASP A 114 18.34 12.39 -15.17
C ASP A 114 18.80 13.08 -16.47
N ALA A 115 18.42 14.34 -16.68
CA ALA A 115 18.59 15.02 -17.96
C ALA A 115 20.00 15.61 -18.17
N GLY A 116 20.92 15.45 -17.22
CA GLY A 116 22.15 16.24 -17.18
C GLY A 116 21.83 17.74 -17.08
N ASP A 117 22.83 18.60 -17.37
CA ASP A 117 22.73 20.09 -17.31
C ASP A 117 21.67 20.71 -18.27
N VAL A 118 20.85 19.91 -18.95
CA VAL A 118 19.72 20.40 -19.73
C VAL A 118 18.51 20.48 -18.82
N ALA A 119 18.15 21.70 -18.44
CA ALA A 119 16.92 21.99 -17.71
C ALA A 119 15.73 21.31 -18.39
N VAL A 120 15.25 20.20 -17.83
CA VAL A 120 13.92 19.68 -18.14
C VAL A 120 12.98 20.82 -17.80
N GLU A 121 12.17 21.24 -18.78
CA GLU A 121 11.07 22.17 -18.53
C GLU A 121 10.39 21.73 -17.24
N THR A 122 10.39 22.65 -16.29
CA THR A 122 9.90 22.48 -14.93
C THR A 122 8.65 21.63 -14.95
N VAL A 123 8.67 20.52 -14.20
CA VAL A 123 7.47 19.77 -13.82
C VAL A 123 6.40 20.81 -13.54
N ASP A 124 5.34 20.81 -14.35
CA ASP A 124 4.32 21.85 -14.26
C ASP A 124 3.90 21.95 -12.79
N ALA A 125 3.93 23.16 -12.22
CA ALA A 125 3.71 23.37 -10.79
C ALA A 125 2.33 22.88 -10.31
N THR A 126 1.48 22.48 -11.26
CA THR A 126 0.15 21.90 -11.16
C THR A 126 0.12 20.38 -10.95
N ALA A 127 1.23 19.66 -11.15
CA ALA A 127 1.26 18.20 -11.20
C ALA A 127 0.93 17.50 -9.86
N GLY A 128 0.93 18.21 -8.73
CA GLY A 128 0.58 17.64 -7.42
C GLY A 128 1.61 16.66 -6.83
N PHE A 129 2.78 16.50 -7.47
CA PHE A 129 3.90 15.69 -6.99
C PHE A 129 5.24 16.19 -7.52
N THR A 130 6.34 15.72 -6.94
CA THR A 130 7.70 15.95 -7.46
C THR A 130 8.31 14.62 -7.96
N PRO A 131 8.61 14.47 -9.26
CA PRO A 131 9.27 13.26 -9.76
C PRO A 131 10.73 13.19 -9.28
N SER A 132 11.11 12.05 -8.73
CA SER A 132 12.50 11.77 -8.38
C SER A 132 13.29 11.26 -9.58
N LYS A 133 14.53 11.74 -9.70
CA LYS A 133 15.53 11.21 -10.63
C LYS A 133 16.31 10.03 -10.05
N HIS A 134 16.12 9.76 -8.77
CA HIS A 134 16.79 8.68 -8.06
C HIS A 134 15.86 7.47 -7.89
N PRO A 135 16.41 6.24 -7.90
CA PRO A 135 15.65 5.05 -7.56
C PRO A 135 14.96 5.17 -6.19
N ALA A 136 13.75 4.62 -6.07
CA ALA A 136 12.94 4.77 -4.86
C ALA A 136 13.65 4.31 -3.56
N HIS A 137 14.48 3.27 -3.63
CA HIS A 137 15.24 2.80 -2.48
C HIS A 137 16.34 3.77 -2.04
N HIS A 138 16.89 4.59 -2.93
CA HIS A 138 17.83 5.66 -2.56
C HIS A 138 17.11 6.81 -1.87
N GLU A 139 15.97 7.26 -2.40
CA GLU A 139 15.12 8.28 -1.77
C GLU A 139 14.68 7.85 -0.37
N MET A 140 14.24 6.61 -0.22
CA MET A 140 13.84 6.04 1.06
C MET A 140 14.98 6.06 2.09
N LEU A 141 16.17 5.61 1.71
CA LEU A 141 17.35 5.68 2.58
C LEU A 141 17.79 7.12 2.89
N ARG A 142 17.59 8.06 1.95
CA ARG A 142 17.82 9.50 2.18
C ARG A 142 16.88 10.01 3.27
N PHE A 143 15.57 9.79 3.11
CA PHE A 143 14.57 10.23 4.07
C PHE A 143 14.84 9.68 5.47
N LEU A 144 15.16 8.39 5.60
CA LEU A 144 15.48 7.76 6.89
C LEU A 144 16.73 8.35 7.56
N ARG A 145 17.70 8.82 6.77
CA ARG A 145 18.91 9.47 7.29
C ARG A 145 18.67 10.91 7.70
N GLU A 146 17.82 11.62 6.95
CA GLU A 146 17.55 13.06 7.13
C GLU A 146 16.51 13.34 8.22
N ASN A 147 15.73 12.33 8.63
CA ASN A 147 14.69 12.46 9.63
C ASN A 147 15.05 11.74 10.94
N PRO A 148 14.50 12.18 12.08
CA PRO A 148 14.72 11.51 13.36
C PRO A 148 14.33 10.02 13.34
N GLU A 149 15.00 9.23 14.19
CA GLU A 149 14.62 7.84 14.39
C GLU A 149 13.15 7.73 14.82
N ASN A 150 12.43 6.73 14.30
CA ASN A 150 11.01 6.49 14.54
C ASN A 150 10.03 7.56 14.00
N SER A 151 10.48 8.56 13.22
CA SER A 151 9.57 9.59 12.69
C SER A 151 8.97 9.26 11.32
N ILE A 152 9.50 8.25 10.61
CA ILE A 152 9.00 7.82 9.30
C ILE A 152 8.29 6.48 9.44
N ILE A 153 7.15 6.35 8.75
CA ILE A 153 6.40 5.11 8.63
C ILE A 153 6.42 4.69 7.16
N ILE A 154 6.87 3.46 6.90
CA ILE A 154 6.84 2.89 5.56
C ILE A 154 5.57 2.05 5.44
N VAL A 155 4.68 2.39 4.50
CA VAL A 155 3.48 1.61 4.23
C VAL A 155 3.63 0.84 2.91
N ALA A 156 3.73 -0.48 2.99
CA ALA A 156 4.00 -1.37 1.86
C ALA A 156 2.74 -2.13 1.42
N MET A 157 2.27 -1.85 0.21
CA MET A 157 1.05 -2.43 -0.40
C MET A 157 1.35 -3.27 -1.66
N GLY A 158 2.62 -3.52 -1.95
CA GLY A 158 3.07 -4.32 -3.10
C GLY A 158 4.29 -5.16 -2.75
N PRO A 159 4.96 -5.77 -3.75
CA PRO A 159 6.17 -6.55 -3.52
C PRO A 159 7.26 -5.79 -2.77
N PHE A 160 7.93 -6.44 -1.82
CA PHE A 160 8.95 -5.82 -0.95
C PHE A 160 10.32 -5.67 -1.60
N THR A 161 10.44 -5.91 -2.91
CA THR A 161 11.71 -5.88 -3.64
C THR A 161 12.46 -4.57 -3.44
N GLY A 162 11.76 -3.43 -3.49
CA GLY A 162 12.34 -2.10 -3.24
C GLY A 162 12.74 -1.84 -1.78
N LEU A 163 12.19 -2.60 -0.82
CA LEU A 163 12.47 -2.45 0.62
C LEU A 163 13.71 -3.25 1.06
N ARG A 164 14.27 -4.14 0.22
CA ARG A 164 15.39 -5.00 0.62
C ARG A 164 16.56 -4.24 1.27
N PRO A 165 17.06 -3.11 0.74
CA PRO A 165 18.16 -2.38 1.36
C PRO A 165 17.80 -1.86 2.76
N TYR A 166 16.55 -1.46 2.95
CA TYR A 166 16.01 -1.00 4.22
C TYR A 166 15.90 -2.16 5.23
N LEU A 167 15.21 -3.23 4.85
CA LEU A 167 14.97 -4.39 5.72
C LEU A 167 16.29 -5.03 6.18
N ALA A 168 17.33 -4.99 5.35
CA ALA A 168 18.66 -5.50 5.71
C ALA A 168 19.36 -4.70 6.83
N GLN A 169 19.04 -3.41 6.97
CA GLN A 169 19.67 -2.52 7.95
C GLN A 169 18.80 -2.31 9.20
N HIS A 170 17.49 -2.26 9.03
CA HIS A 170 16.55 -1.83 10.07
C HIS A 170 15.52 -2.90 10.46
N GLY A 171 15.50 -4.05 9.76
CA GLY A 171 14.45 -5.06 9.93
C GLY A 171 13.07 -4.52 9.55
N PHE A 172 12.01 -5.09 10.14
CA PHE A 172 10.62 -4.68 9.92
C PHE A 172 10.16 -3.55 10.84
N ASN A 173 11.07 -2.97 11.61
CA ASN A 173 10.78 -1.78 12.40
C ASN A 173 10.28 -0.69 11.44
N HIS A 174 9.23 0.05 11.80
CA HIS A 174 8.61 1.10 10.96
C HIS A 174 7.88 0.67 9.67
N VAL A 175 7.80 -0.63 9.37
CA VAL A 175 7.08 -1.12 8.19
C VAL A 175 5.69 -1.59 8.59
N ILE A 176 4.68 -0.96 8.01
CA ILE A 176 3.31 -1.43 8.00
C ILE A 176 3.05 -2.04 6.63
N SER A 177 2.46 -3.23 6.58
CA SER A 177 2.12 -3.85 5.30
C SER A 177 0.81 -4.58 5.32
N THR A 178 0.12 -4.56 4.17
CA THR A 178 -1.10 -5.34 3.97
C THR A 178 -0.85 -6.83 4.21
N HIS A 179 0.33 -7.35 3.90
CA HIS A 179 0.71 -8.74 4.15
C HIS A 179 2.13 -8.76 4.75
N PRO A 180 2.43 -9.43 5.87
CA PRO A 180 1.60 -10.30 6.72
C PRO A 180 0.89 -9.60 7.89
N ILE A 181 1.10 -8.29 8.07
CA ILE A 181 0.70 -7.57 9.28
C ILE A 181 -0.83 -7.45 9.37
N ILE A 182 -1.53 -7.40 8.24
CA ILE A 182 -3.00 -7.44 8.19
C ILE A 182 -3.44 -8.80 7.67
N LYS A 183 -4.08 -9.62 8.52
CA LYS A 183 -4.52 -10.95 8.09
C LYS A 183 -5.75 -10.82 7.17
N PRO A 184 -5.72 -11.35 5.94
CA PRO A 184 -6.82 -11.12 5.02
C PRO A 184 -8.17 -11.71 5.48
N SER A 185 -8.12 -12.85 6.18
CA SER A 185 -9.32 -13.57 6.62
C SER A 185 -9.95 -13.10 7.94
N GLN A 186 -9.36 -12.12 8.64
CA GLN A 186 -9.90 -11.63 9.93
C GLN A 186 -10.03 -10.11 10.00
N VAL A 187 -9.15 -9.38 9.32
CA VAL A 187 -9.15 -7.92 9.30
C VAL A 187 -9.49 -7.39 7.91
N SER A 188 -9.03 -8.02 6.81
CA SER A 188 -9.25 -7.46 5.46
C SER A 188 -10.58 -7.85 4.80
N SER A 189 -11.52 -8.46 5.53
CA SER A 189 -12.77 -8.82 4.88
C SER A 189 -13.58 -7.60 4.49
N HIS A 190 -13.36 -6.39 5.09
CA HIS A 190 -14.05 -5.10 4.84
C HIS A 190 -14.64 -5.02 3.43
N PRO A 191 -15.81 -5.63 3.22
CA PRO A 191 -16.30 -5.84 1.89
C PRO A 191 -17.13 -4.64 1.56
N SER A 192 -16.78 -3.99 0.46
CA SER A 192 -17.74 -3.09 -0.16
C SER A 192 -18.57 -3.93 -1.12
N ALA A 193 -19.86 -4.10 -0.79
CA ALA A 193 -20.83 -4.68 -1.70
C ALA A 193 -21.00 -3.78 -2.93
N GLN A 194 -21.25 -4.37 -4.10
CA GLN A 194 -21.42 -3.63 -5.35
C GLN A 194 -22.57 -2.61 -5.27
N SER A 195 -23.74 -3.02 -4.80
CA SER A 195 -24.92 -2.17 -4.67
C SER A 195 -24.69 -0.99 -3.74
N TYR A 196 -23.98 -1.21 -2.62
CA TYR A 196 -23.60 -0.14 -1.70
C TYR A 196 -22.69 0.87 -2.42
N PHE A 197 -21.62 0.41 -3.06
CA PHE A 197 -20.68 1.30 -3.75
C PHE A 197 -21.38 2.09 -4.87
N GLU A 198 -22.19 1.41 -5.69
CA GLU A 198 -22.96 2.03 -6.77
C GLU A 198 -23.91 3.12 -6.23
N GLN A 199 -24.65 2.82 -5.16
CA GLN A 199 -25.55 3.77 -4.52
C GLN A 199 -24.80 5.01 -4.00
N GLN A 200 -23.63 4.82 -3.38
CA GLN A 200 -22.84 5.92 -2.83
C GLN A 200 -22.16 6.77 -3.90
N ILE A 201 -21.63 6.15 -4.97
CA ILE A 201 -20.83 6.86 -5.97
C ILE A 201 -21.68 7.60 -7.01
N LYS A 202 -22.88 7.08 -7.31
CA LYS A 202 -23.78 7.60 -8.36
C LYS A 202 -24.06 9.11 -8.24
N PRO A 203 -24.41 9.68 -7.08
CA PRO A 203 -24.65 11.13 -6.97
C PRO A 203 -23.43 11.97 -7.34
N HIS A 204 -22.21 11.49 -7.06
CA HIS A 204 -20.98 12.21 -7.40
C HIS A 204 -20.69 12.15 -8.91
N VAL A 205 -20.94 11.00 -9.54
CA VAL A 205 -20.83 10.83 -11.00
C VAL A 205 -21.83 11.72 -11.71
N GLU A 206 -23.10 11.73 -11.28
CA GLU A 206 -24.17 12.56 -11.87
C GLU A 206 -23.91 14.06 -11.68
N ALA A 207 -23.23 14.45 -10.59
CA ALA A 207 -22.80 15.83 -10.38
C ALA A 207 -21.63 16.26 -11.30
N GLY A 208 -20.96 15.31 -11.97
CA GLY A 208 -19.83 15.57 -12.87
C GLY A 208 -18.44 15.45 -12.22
N SER A 209 -18.32 14.77 -11.07
CA SER A 209 -17.00 14.51 -10.46
C SER A 209 -16.14 13.63 -11.35
N HIS A 210 -14.96 14.14 -11.73
CA HIS A 210 -13.99 13.42 -12.54
C HIS A 210 -13.39 12.25 -11.76
N LEU A 211 -13.14 12.46 -10.47
CA LEU A 211 -12.62 11.41 -9.60
C LEU A 211 -13.65 10.29 -9.40
N ALA A 212 -14.92 10.63 -9.20
CA ALA A 212 -15.99 9.65 -9.05
C ALA A 212 -16.19 8.84 -10.34
N LEU A 213 -16.18 9.50 -11.49
CA LEU A 213 -16.28 8.83 -12.80
C LEU A 213 -15.13 7.84 -13.01
N TRP A 214 -13.89 8.30 -12.83
CA TRP A 214 -12.69 7.46 -12.99
C TRP A 214 -12.68 6.29 -12.01
N THR A 215 -13.00 6.55 -10.74
CA THR A 215 -13.00 5.52 -9.70
C THR A 215 -14.14 4.51 -9.88
N SER A 216 -15.34 4.99 -10.22
CA SER A 216 -16.49 4.13 -10.50
C SER A 216 -16.20 3.18 -11.66
N PHE A 217 -15.50 3.63 -12.71
CA PHE A 217 -15.23 2.79 -13.86
C PHE A 217 -14.45 1.52 -13.49
N PHE A 218 -13.28 1.65 -12.88
CA PHE A 218 -12.45 0.48 -12.59
C PHE A 218 -12.99 -0.36 -11.42
N ILE A 219 -13.69 0.24 -10.46
CA ILE A 219 -14.29 -0.52 -9.34
C ILE A 219 -15.48 -1.35 -9.85
N MET A 220 -16.38 -0.77 -10.65
CA MET A 220 -17.53 -1.51 -11.20
C MET A 220 -17.08 -2.64 -12.12
N ALA A 221 -16.10 -2.40 -12.99
CA ALA A 221 -15.52 -3.46 -13.81
C ALA A 221 -14.81 -4.55 -12.97
N THR A 222 -14.27 -4.20 -11.80
CA THR A 222 -13.73 -5.21 -10.87
C THR A 222 -14.84 -6.05 -10.24
N PHE A 223 -16.01 -5.48 -9.92
CA PHE A 223 -17.17 -6.26 -9.47
C PHE A 223 -17.66 -7.22 -10.57
N ASP A 224 -17.69 -6.77 -11.82
CA ASP A 224 -18.04 -7.64 -12.95
C ASP A 224 -17.05 -8.81 -13.06
N GLN A 225 -15.76 -8.55 -12.86
CA GLN A 225 -14.74 -9.60 -12.87
C GLN A 225 -14.81 -10.55 -11.67
N ILE A 226 -15.17 -10.05 -10.48
CA ILE A 226 -15.44 -10.91 -9.33
C ILE A 226 -16.63 -11.82 -9.61
N THR A 227 -17.69 -11.27 -10.20
CA THR A 227 -18.90 -12.02 -10.58
C THR A 227 -18.58 -13.11 -11.61
N SER A 228 -17.72 -12.82 -12.59
CA SER A 228 -17.35 -13.79 -13.63
C SER A 228 -16.54 -14.98 -13.11
N LEU A 229 -15.82 -14.81 -12.00
CA LEU A 229 -14.99 -15.84 -11.37
C LEU A 229 -15.70 -16.62 -10.26
N GLN A 230 -16.81 -16.09 -9.75
CA GLN A 230 -17.55 -16.69 -8.64
C GLN A 230 -18.63 -17.65 -9.14
N VAL A 231 -18.63 -18.88 -8.61
CA VAL A 231 -19.73 -19.84 -8.80
C VAL A 231 -20.73 -19.69 -7.64
N THR A 232 -21.24 -18.48 -7.43
CA THR A 232 -22.23 -18.20 -6.39
C THR A 232 -23.18 -17.08 -6.83
N GLU A 233 -24.42 -17.12 -6.35
CA GLU A 233 -25.41 -16.04 -6.53
C GLU A 233 -25.22 -14.90 -5.52
N LYS A 234 -24.19 -14.97 -4.66
CA LYS A 234 -23.87 -13.89 -3.74
C LYS A 234 -23.47 -12.65 -4.51
N GLU A 235 -23.89 -11.50 -3.99
CA GLU A 235 -23.44 -10.21 -4.47
C GLU A 235 -21.90 -10.12 -4.39
N PRO A 236 -21.23 -9.61 -5.44
CA PRO A 236 -19.78 -9.49 -5.43
C PRO A 236 -19.35 -8.41 -4.41
N GLU A 237 -18.29 -8.74 -3.68
CA GLU A 237 -17.72 -7.89 -2.65
C GLU A 237 -16.25 -7.62 -2.96
N LEU A 238 -15.84 -6.36 -2.84
CA LEU A 238 -14.45 -5.94 -3.04
C LEU A 238 -13.75 -5.79 -1.69
N SER A 239 -12.65 -6.52 -1.50
CA SER A 239 -11.80 -6.38 -0.31
C SER A 239 -10.92 -5.14 -0.38
N LEU A 240 -11.15 -4.18 0.53
CA LEU A 240 -10.39 -2.93 0.63
C LEU A 240 -9.09 -3.07 1.44
N HIS A 241 -8.34 -4.14 1.23
CA HIS A 241 -7.12 -4.48 1.98
C HIS A 241 -6.05 -3.37 1.96
N ASP A 242 -5.73 -2.79 0.80
CA ASP A 242 -4.72 -1.73 0.72
C ASP A 242 -5.17 -0.40 1.34
N PRO A 243 -6.38 0.13 1.05
CA PRO A 243 -6.90 1.28 1.78
C PRO A 243 -6.94 1.07 3.30
N LEU A 244 -7.27 -0.15 3.75
CA LEU A 244 -7.29 -0.49 5.18
C LEU A 244 -5.91 -0.39 5.82
N THR A 245 -4.85 -0.78 5.11
CA THR A 245 -3.46 -0.63 5.56
C THR A 245 -3.10 0.83 5.80
N ILE A 246 -3.52 1.73 4.91
CA ILE A 246 -3.31 3.17 5.10
C ILE A 246 -4.14 3.71 6.25
N TRP A 247 -5.41 3.28 6.36
CA TRP A 247 -6.26 3.71 7.47
C TRP A 247 -5.65 3.31 8.82
N TYR A 248 -5.13 2.09 8.93
CA TYR A 248 -4.36 1.68 10.10
C TYR A 248 -3.15 2.57 10.32
N ALA A 249 -2.32 2.82 9.31
CA ALA A 249 -1.14 3.67 9.45
C ALA A 249 -1.47 5.07 10.00
N MET A 250 -2.59 5.67 9.55
CA MET A 250 -3.04 6.99 10.00
C MET A 250 -3.71 6.99 11.38
N THR A 251 -4.20 5.85 11.87
CA THR A 251 -5.02 5.78 13.09
C THR A 251 -4.48 4.80 14.15
N ARG A 252 -3.30 4.24 13.94
CA ARG A 252 -2.68 3.20 14.79
C ARG A 252 -2.58 3.60 16.27
N ASP A 253 -2.38 4.89 16.54
CA ASP A 253 -2.15 5.42 17.89
C ASP A 253 -3.45 5.73 18.65
N GLN A 254 -4.61 5.52 18.04
CA GLN A 254 -5.93 5.80 18.63
C GLN A 254 -6.44 4.69 19.57
N GLY A 255 -5.71 3.57 19.71
CA GLY A 255 -6.05 2.48 20.63
C GLY A 255 -7.30 1.66 20.24
N VAL A 256 -7.83 1.84 19.03
CA VAL A 256 -9.02 1.15 18.50
C VAL A 256 -8.69 -0.10 17.68
N TRP A 257 -7.40 -0.36 17.43
CA TRP A 257 -6.89 -1.51 16.71
C TRP A 257 -6.42 -2.59 17.70
N GLU A 258 -6.75 -3.86 17.43
CA GLU A 258 -6.24 -4.96 18.24
C GLU A 258 -5.14 -5.72 17.47
N SER A 259 -3.99 -5.88 18.12
CA SER A 259 -2.88 -6.71 17.66
C SER A 259 -2.78 -8.02 18.45
N THR A 260 -1.92 -8.91 18.00
CA THR A 260 -1.50 -10.08 18.80
C THR A 260 -1.00 -9.62 20.17
N ALA A 261 -1.33 -10.39 21.22
CA ALA A 261 -0.96 -10.06 22.60
C ALA A 261 0.57 -10.08 22.83
N LYS A 262 1.31 -10.81 22.00
CA LYS A 262 2.77 -10.85 21.96
C LYS A 262 3.22 -10.81 20.49
N PRO A 263 4.44 -10.30 20.21
CA PRO A 263 5.03 -10.43 18.88
C PRO A 263 5.16 -11.90 18.46
N GLU A 264 4.75 -12.21 17.24
CA GLU A 264 4.86 -13.55 16.63
C GLU A 264 6.15 -13.63 15.79
N ASP A 265 6.86 -14.77 15.81
CA ASP A 265 7.89 -15.05 14.79
C ASP A 265 7.18 -15.38 13.47
N LEU A 266 7.30 -14.48 12.50
CA LEU A 266 6.77 -14.70 11.18
C LEU A 266 7.89 -14.81 10.16
N ARG A 267 7.90 -15.91 9.42
CA ARG A 267 8.89 -16.18 8.36
C ARG A 267 8.19 -16.43 7.04
N VAL A 268 8.94 -16.32 5.95
CA VAL A 268 8.44 -16.59 4.60
C VAL A 268 9.07 -17.90 4.12
N GLU A 269 8.25 -18.84 3.67
CA GLU A 269 8.72 -20.04 2.97
C GLU A 269 9.23 -19.65 1.58
N THR A 270 10.47 -20.00 1.24
CA THR A 270 11.13 -19.52 0.01
C THR A 270 11.43 -20.62 -1.00
N THR A 271 11.39 -21.90 -0.61
CA THR A 271 11.87 -23.02 -1.45
C THR A 271 10.81 -24.10 -1.69
N GLY A 272 9.78 -24.20 -0.86
CA GLY A 272 8.73 -25.21 -1.00
C GLY A 272 7.97 -25.10 -2.32
N GLU A 273 7.82 -26.22 -3.04
CA GLU A 273 7.12 -26.29 -4.33
C GLU A 273 5.68 -25.75 -4.26
N TRP A 274 4.95 -26.09 -3.20
CA TRP A 274 3.54 -25.75 -3.01
C TRP A 274 3.29 -24.58 -2.07
N THR A 275 4.32 -24.17 -1.31
CA THR A 275 4.20 -23.25 -0.18
C THR A 275 5.12 -22.05 -0.29
N ARG A 276 5.88 -21.89 -1.38
CA ARG A 276 6.68 -20.69 -1.64
C ARG A 276 5.83 -19.44 -1.53
N GLY A 277 6.30 -18.46 -0.76
CA GLY A 277 5.60 -17.22 -0.41
C GLY A 277 4.67 -17.32 0.80
N MET A 278 4.48 -18.50 1.39
CA MET A 278 3.64 -18.66 2.57
C MET A 278 4.25 -18.00 3.80
N HIS A 279 3.44 -17.24 4.54
CA HIS A 279 3.79 -16.77 5.87
C HIS A 279 3.67 -17.92 6.88
N VAL A 280 4.79 -18.31 7.48
CA VAL A 280 4.90 -19.40 8.44
C VAL A 280 5.05 -18.81 9.84
N VAL A 281 4.19 -19.26 10.76
CA VAL A 281 4.22 -18.90 12.18
C VAL A 281 4.32 -20.19 12.98
N ASP A 282 5.22 -20.22 13.98
CA ASP A 282 5.30 -21.35 14.90
C ASP A 282 4.17 -21.31 15.93
N LYS A 283 3.24 -22.26 15.81
CA LYS A 283 2.12 -22.44 16.75
C LYS A 283 2.35 -23.59 17.74
N ARG A 284 3.53 -24.21 17.74
CA ARG A 284 3.86 -25.29 18.67
C ARG A 284 3.86 -24.73 20.09
N ASN A 285 3.28 -25.47 21.04
CA ASN A 285 3.30 -25.10 22.46
C ASN A 285 4.66 -25.46 23.09
N ARG A 286 5.74 -24.88 22.58
CA ARG A 286 7.11 -25.07 23.07
C ARG A 286 7.59 -23.81 23.78
N LYS A 287 8.40 -24.01 24.81
CA LYS A 287 8.99 -22.90 25.58
C LYS A 287 10.03 -22.18 24.73
N ILE A 288 9.87 -20.86 24.56
CA ILE A 288 10.90 -19.97 24.01
C ILE A 288 12.05 -19.88 25.02
N ALA A 289 13.30 -19.90 24.56
CA ALA A 289 14.46 -19.71 25.42
C ALA A 289 14.40 -18.35 26.15
N ASP A 290 15.06 -18.29 27.30
CA ASP A 290 15.20 -17.04 28.04
C ASP A 290 16.02 -16.05 27.20
N ASP A 291 15.62 -14.78 27.19
CA ASP A 291 16.26 -13.74 26.37
C ASP A 291 17.57 -13.21 26.97
N GLY A 292 18.00 -13.80 28.10
CA GLY A 292 19.21 -13.41 28.82
C GLY A 292 19.04 -12.17 29.69
N SER A 293 17.81 -11.64 29.83
CA SER A 293 17.49 -10.52 30.74
C SER A 293 17.38 -10.93 32.21
N THR A 294 17.35 -12.24 32.50
CA THR A 294 17.49 -12.79 33.85
C THR A 294 18.98 -12.92 34.25
N PRO A 295 19.37 -12.63 35.50
CA PRO A 295 20.77 -12.70 35.94
C PRO A 295 21.40 -14.11 35.89
N THR A 296 20.63 -15.13 35.49
CA THR A 296 21.04 -16.54 35.47
C THR A 296 21.68 -17.01 34.16
N GLY A 297 21.97 -16.10 33.22
CA GLY A 297 23.04 -16.31 32.24
C GLY A 297 22.86 -17.54 31.34
N VAL A 298 21.74 -17.66 30.64
CA VAL A 298 21.68 -18.57 29.48
C VAL A 298 22.53 -17.92 28.38
N SER A 299 23.71 -18.48 28.09
CA SER A 299 24.56 -17.99 26.99
C SER A 299 23.82 -18.10 25.65
N SER A 300 24.11 -17.21 24.69
CA SER A 300 23.48 -17.27 23.36
C SER A 300 23.69 -18.63 22.67
N GLU A 301 24.79 -19.32 23.00
CA GLU A 301 25.08 -20.69 22.56
C GLU A 301 24.06 -21.72 23.07
N ALA A 302 23.54 -21.56 24.29
CA ALA A 302 22.51 -22.46 24.82
C ALA A 302 21.13 -22.19 24.20
N ALA A 303 20.82 -20.94 23.84
CA ALA A 303 19.61 -20.58 23.09
C ALA A 303 19.66 -21.05 21.63
N ASP A 304 20.86 -21.26 21.08
CA ASP A 304 21.07 -21.75 19.71
C ASP A 304 21.08 -23.29 19.59
N ASN A 305 21.20 -24.00 20.70
CA ASN A 305 21.31 -25.46 20.74
C ASN A 305 20.09 -26.14 21.38
N ILE A 306 18.88 -25.64 21.07
CA ILE A 306 17.64 -26.26 21.53
C ILE A 306 17.34 -27.48 20.64
N LEU A 307 17.22 -28.66 21.26
CA LEU A 307 16.98 -29.92 20.53
C LEU A 307 15.72 -29.82 19.65
N GLY A 308 15.87 -30.13 18.35
CA GLY A 308 14.78 -30.08 17.38
C GLY A 308 14.31 -28.66 17.06
N ASP A 309 15.18 -27.66 17.20
CA ASP A 309 14.97 -26.27 16.77
C ASP A 309 16.07 -25.79 15.82
N ASP A 310 16.33 -26.56 14.77
CA ASP A 310 17.45 -26.35 13.85
C ASP A 310 17.45 -24.97 13.16
N MET A 311 16.27 -24.34 13.08
CA MET A 311 16.09 -23.01 12.48
C MET A 311 15.95 -21.89 13.51
N GLY A 312 16.11 -22.17 14.80
CA GLY A 312 16.06 -21.17 15.87
C GLY A 312 14.71 -20.45 16.00
N TRP A 313 13.59 -21.17 15.93
CA TRP A 313 12.25 -20.61 16.18
C TRP A 313 12.04 -20.24 17.64
N LEU A 314 12.71 -20.95 18.55
CA LEU A 314 12.59 -20.77 19.99
C LEU A 314 13.66 -19.83 20.56
N ASN A 315 14.55 -19.29 19.72
CA ASN A 315 15.50 -18.26 20.12
C ASN A 315 14.84 -16.87 20.05
N PRO A 316 14.76 -16.10 21.16
CA PRO A 316 14.12 -14.78 21.19
C PRO A 316 14.85 -13.72 20.35
N ASN A 317 16.13 -13.92 20.06
CA ASN A 317 16.99 -13.00 19.32
C ASN A 317 17.08 -13.34 17.81
N LYS A 318 16.33 -14.34 17.33
CA LYS A 318 16.27 -14.75 15.92
C LYS A 318 14.85 -14.63 15.36
N GLY A 319 14.75 -14.48 14.04
CA GLY A 319 13.48 -14.41 13.31
C GLY A 319 12.93 -12.99 13.17
N ASN A 320 11.68 -12.86 12.70
CA ASN A 320 11.03 -11.56 12.52
C ASN A 320 9.86 -11.45 13.50
N ARG A 321 10.11 -10.79 14.63
CA ARG A 321 9.09 -10.60 15.67
C ARG A 321 8.21 -9.41 15.30
N ILE A 322 6.95 -9.69 14.94
CA ILE A 322 6.00 -8.65 14.53
C ILE A 322 4.69 -8.74 15.31
N ASN A 323 4.04 -7.59 15.52
CA ASN A 323 2.68 -7.53 16.02
C ASN A 323 1.71 -7.53 14.84
N ARG A 324 0.99 -8.63 14.67
CA ARG A 324 0.01 -8.76 13.59
C ARG A 324 -1.35 -8.21 14.05
N LEU A 325 -2.03 -7.48 13.19
CA LEU A 325 -3.39 -7.03 13.46
C LEU A 325 -4.37 -8.20 13.40
N VAL A 326 -5.21 -8.27 14.42
CA VAL A 326 -6.24 -9.30 14.57
C VAL A 326 -7.65 -8.73 14.48
N LYS A 327 -7.82 -7.41 14.71
CA LYS A 327 -9.12 -6.75 14.61
C LYS A 327 -8.98 -5.27 14.22
N SER A 328 -9.89 -4.80 13.37
CA SER A 328 -10.06 -3.38 13.02
C SER A 328 -11.15 -2.71 13.89
N PRO A 329 -11.26 -1.37 13.86
CA PRO A 329 -12.27 -0.62 14.62
C PRO A 329 -13.73 -0.93 14.21
N GLY A 330 -13.94 -1.60 13.07
CA GLY A 330 -15.25 -2.06 12.62
C GLY A 330 -15.32 -2.29 11.12
N VAL A 331 -15.88 -3.42 10.69
CA VAL A 331 -15.93 -3.85 9.29
C VAL A 331 -16.66 -2.84 8.40
N ASP A 332 -17.83 -2.36 8.85
CA ASP A 332 -18.64 -1.40 8.07
C ASP A 332 -18.16 0.05 8.22
N VAL A 333 -17.48 0.39 9.32
CA VAL A 333 -16.99 1.75 9.61
C VAL A 333 -16.03 2.22 8.51
N PHE A 334 -15.17 1.32 8.03
CA PHE A 334 -14.15 1.72 7.08
C PHE A 334 -14.68 2.09 5.70
N ARG A 335 -15.66 1.33 5.16
CA ARG A 335 -16.19 1.61 3.82
C ARG A 335 -16.92 2.96 3.77
N GLU A 336 -17.62 3.31 4.84
CA GLU A 336 -18.29 4.61 5.00
C GLU A 336 -17.24 5.72 5.13
N HIS A 337 -16.25 5.53 6.01
CA HIS A 337 -15.15 6.47 6.19
C HIS A 337 -14.41 6.75 4.87
N TRP A 338 -14.08 5.72 4.10
CA TRP A 338 -13.35 5.86 2.84
C TRP A 338 -14.16 6.62 1.79
N ILE A 339 -15.45 6.29 1.60
CA ILE A 339 -16.32 7.00 0.66
C ILE A 339 -16.45 8.48 1.05
N GLN A 340 -16.75 8.75 2.33
CA GLN A 340 -16.92 10.12 2.81
C GLN A 340 -15.64 10.93 2.68
N ARG A 341 -14.48 10.34 3.02
CA ARG A 341 -13.19 11.04 2.93
C ARG A 341 -12.83 11.38 1.49
N VAL A 342 -13.02 10.45 0.56
CA VAL A 342 -12.56 10.58 -0.83
C VAL A 342 -13.52 11.41 -1.68
N PHE A 343 -14.84 11.26 -1.50
CA PHE A 343 -15.83 11.88 -2.40
C PHE A 343 -16.65 13.00 -1.76
N GLY A 344 -16.65 13.09 -0.42
CA GLY A 344 -17.42 14.05 0.36
C GLY A 344 -17.07 15.52 0.17
#